data_AF-A0A4Q5SC07-F1
#
_entry.id   AF-A0A4Q5SC07-F1
#
_cell.length_a   1.000
_cell.length_b   1.000
_cell.length_c   1.000
_cell.angle_alpha   90.00
_cell.angle_beta   90.00
_cell.angle_gamma   90.00
#
_symmetry.space_group_name_H-M   'P 1'
#
loop_
_entity.id
_entity.type
_entity.pdbx_description
1 polymer ?
#
loop_
_entity_poly.entity_id
_entity_poly.type
_entity_poly.pdbx_seq_one_letter_code
_entity_poly.pdbx_strand_id
1 'polypeptide(L)'
;MMKKFSFALLTCLFVLTFFACKKDTGGGTTDPDTDPNPVGIATPVGTPDGEPVVRKNIGAAGGSIVSGDSRLKVIVPAGAFTSEQEVTIQSISNHNPLGVGKAYRITPHNVQFSKPVKIEFTYEDDEIMRTMPEALGIAYQDANAIWKARGGSVLDKNQKTVTVTTTHFSDWSFFESFYLLVHQSVLPVNNTTQLELFTAEDLIVPLEDDKDIAIGKVQSVATRYIKEWKLDGAGSLTSDGSYATYKAPGTIPSKNPVTVSVRLDFKKRGILIILKTITITNDDGWIEIRTGGGGWKKFAASGATKFSENTYGVAEADGDNDGGYVFVRWVGEVGTHAYKSPYVNEGTHAHYEVTGVTTYMCSYIAGDKFLASGGGVTITDMGQKGGFIKGTFRIDPAGYGDDLKQTTTVEGKFEVRRYW
;
A
#
# COMPACT_ATOMS: atom_id res chain seq x y z
N MET A 1 -9.92 -11.13 -98.32
CA MET A 1 -10.77 -11.93 -97.40
C MET A 1 -10.66 -11.27 -96.03
N MET A 2 -11.73 -10.70 -95.44
CA MET A 2 -12.79 -11.38 -94.67
C MET A 2 -12.22 -12.21 -93.51
N LYS A 3 -12.60 -12.03 -92.23
CA LYS A 3 -13.72 -11.26 -91.65
C LYS A 3 -13.60 -11.10 -90.11
N LYS A 4 -14.08 -9.97 -89.54
CA LYS A 4 -14.59 -9.76 -88.14
C LYS A 4 -13.54 -9.79 -87.00
N PHE A 5 -13.65 -9.09 -85.85
CA PHE A 5 -14.60 -8.15 -85.19
C PHE A 5 -13.78 -7.40 -84.07
N SER A 6 -14.15 -6.32 -83.35
CA SER A 6 -15.26 -5.33 -83.32
C SER A 6 -14.74 -4.08 -82.55
N PHE A 7 -14.99 -2.84 -82.97
CA PHE A 7 -16.09 -1.90 -82.61
C PHE A 7 -15.89 -1.07 -81.31
N ALA A 8 -16.19 0.24 -81.38
CA ALA A 8 -15.95 1.33 -80.39
C ALA A 8 -14.46 1.71 -80.17
N LEU A 9 -13.88 2.82 -80.67
CA LEU A 9 -14.33 4.21 -80.90
C LEU A 9 -14.71 4.93 -79.59
N LEU A 10 -14.24 6.12 -79.18
CA LEU A 10 -13.17 7.09 -79.48
C LEU A 10 -13.52 8.29 -78.54
N THR A 11 -12.57 9.19 -78.28
CA THR A 11 -12.81 10.58 -77.79
C THR A 11 -13.45 10.77 -76.40
N CYS A 12 -12.60 11.13 -75.42
CA CYS A 12 -12.90 12.23 -74.51
C CYS A 12 -11.57 12.91 -74.10
N LEU A 13 -11.36 14.15 -74.54
CA LEU A 13 -10.18 14.96 -74.25
C LEU A 13 -10.56 16.04 -73.22
N PHE A 14 -9.70 16.23 -72.21
CA PHE A 14 -9.58 17.39 -71.32
C PHE A 14 -10.74 18.42 -71.27
N VAL A 15 -11.38 18.55 -70.10
CA VAL A 15 -11.51 19.84 -69.40
C VAL A 15 -11.33 19.61 -67.89
N LEU A 16 -10.45 20.39 -67.24
CA LEU A 16 -10.33 20.41 -65.79
C LEU A 16 -11.52 21.17 -65.17
N THR A 17 -12.18 20.59 -64.17
CA THR A 17 -13.01 21.34 -63.23
C THR A 17 -12.60 21.04 -61.80
N PHE A 18 -12.45 22.11 -61.00
CA PHE A 18 -11.95 22.06 -59.64
C PHE A 18 -13.00 21.47 -58.68
N PHE A 19 -12.77 20.25 -58.18
CA PHE A 19 -13.40 19.81 -56.94
C PHE A 19 -12.66 20.39 -55.73
N ALA A 20 -12.93 21.67 -55.46
CA ALA A 20 -12.58 22.28 -54.18
C ALA A 20 -13.53 21.72 -53.10
N CYS A 21 -13.08 20.71 -52.34
CA CYS A 21 -13.79 20.27 -51.16
C CYS A 21 -13.91 21.44 -50.16
N LYS A 22 -15.14 21.75 -49.73
CA LYS A 22 -15.37 22.63 -48.59
C LYS A 22 -14.66 22.01 -47.38
N LYS A 23 -13.70 22.73 -46.82
CA LYS A 23 -13.12 22.41 -45.52
C LYS A 23 -14.08 22.94 -44.48
N ASP A 24 -14.91 22.06 -43.90
CA ASP A 24 -15.80 22.46 -42.82
C ASP A 24 -14.98 23.02 -41.65
N THR A 25 -15.21 24.29 -41.34
CA THR A 25 -14.58 25.01 -40.24
C THR A 25 -15.22 24.64 -38.91
N GLY A 26 -15.14 23.36 -38.57
CA GLY A 26 -15.41 22.81 -37.23
C GLY A 26 -14.14 22.74 -36.37
N GLY A 27 -13.18 23.63 -36.61
CA GLY A 27 -11.93 23.73 -35.85
C GLY A 27 -12.14 24.38 -34.49
N GLY A 28 -12.92 23.74 -33.63
CA GLY A 28 -12.90 24.03 -32.21
C GLY A 28 -11.51 23.65 -31.69
N THR A 29 -10.68 24.65 -31.41
CA THR A 29 -9.44 24.45 -30.66
C THR A 29 -9.81 23.98 -29.26
N THR A 30 -9.79 22.66 -29.04
CA THR A 30 -9.70 22.12 -27.69
C THR A 30 -8.37 22.58 -27.12
N ASP A 31 -8.42 23.60 -26.28
CA ASP A 31 -7.31 23.98 -25.43
C ASP A 31 -6.89 22.73 -24.63
N PRO A 32 -5.62 22.28 -24.70
CA PRO A 32 -5.16 21.15 -23.89
C PRO A 32 -5.21 21.42 -22.38
N ASP A 33 -5.54 22.65 -21.94
CA ASP A 33 -5.73 23.05 -20.55
C ASP A 33 -7.21 23.03 -20.09
N THR A 34 -8.17 22.60 -20.92
CA THR A 34 -9.52 22.24 -20.40
C THR A 34 -9.49 20.88 -19.73
N ASP A 35 -9.13 20.90 -18.45
CA ASP A 35 -9.25 19.77 -17.52
C ASP A 35 -10.71 19.24 -17.56
N PRO A 36 -10.95 17.95 -17.90
CA PRO A 36 -12.31 17.41 -17.95
C PRO A 36 -12.96 17.50 -16.57
N ASN A 37 -14.27 17.77 -16.52
CA ASN A 37 -14.99 17.79 -15.25
C ASN A 37 -14.82 16.44 -14.51
N PRO A 38 -14.48 16.47 -13.21
CA PRO A 38 -14.01 15.30 -12.48
C PRO A 38 -15.10 14.23 -12.37
N VAL A 39 -14.86 13.07 -13.00
CA VAL A 39 -15.79 11.93 -12.98
C VAL A 39 -15.48 11.06 -11.76
N GLY A 40 -16.06 11.44 -10.61
CA GLY A 40 -15.92 10.68 -9.38
C GLY A 40 -16.44 9.25 -9.47
N ILE A 41 -15.80 8.34 -8.73
CA ILE A 41 -16.16 6.92 -8.72
C ILE A 41 -17.11 6.63 -7.55
N ALA A 42 -18.23 5.97 -7.86
CA ALA A 42 -19.12 5.43 -6.83
C ALA A 42 -18.46 4.23 -6.14
N THR A 43 -18.49 4.21 -4.82
CA THR A 43 -17.88 3.17 -3.96
C THR A 43 -18.89 2.68 -2.93
N PRO A 44 -18.71 1.51 -2.30
CA PRO A 44 -19.62 1.06 -1.23
C PRO A 44 -19.73 2.09 -0.10
N VAL A 45 -20.91 2.17 0.51
CA VAL A 45 -21.11 2.94 1.75
C VAL A 45 -20.48 2.17 2.91
N GLY A 46 -19.80 2.88 3.82
CA GLY A 46 -19.02 2.22 4.88
C GLY A 46 -19.90 1.45 5.88
N THR A 47 -19.44 0.27 6.28
CA THR A 47 -20.07 -0.56 7.31
C THR A 47 -19.40 -0.31 8.67
N PRO A 48 -20.14 -0.27 9.79
CA PRO A 48 -19.54 -0.20 11.13
C PRO A 48 -18.49 -1.26 11.37
N ASP A 49 -17.37 -0.88 11.99
CA ASP A 49 -16.23 -1.76 12.27
C ASP A 49 -16.35 -2.52 13.62
N GLY A 50 -17.38 -2.22 14.40
CA GLY A 50 -17.65 -2.79 15.72
C GLY A 50 -17.29 -1.88 16.90
N GLU A 51 -16.64 -0.74 16.65
CA GLU A 51 -16.29 0.21 17.72
C GLU A 51 -17.54 0.88 18.35
N PRO A 52 -17.50 1.22 19.65
CA PRO A 52 -18.60 1.90 20.33
C PRO A 52 -18.94 3.26 19.71
N VAL A 53 -20.23 3.50 19.48
CA VAL A 53 -20.74 4.79 18.98
C VAL A 53 -20.64 5.85 20.07
N VAL A 54 -19.84 6.90 19.84
CA VAL A 54 -19.79 8.08 20.70
C VAL A 54 -20.99 8.96 20.40
N ARG A 55 -21.65 9.49 21.44
CA ARG A 55 -22.85 10.32 21.34
C ARG A 55 -22.79 11.52 22.28
N LYS A 56 -23.39 12.64 21.88
CA LYS A 56 -23.52 13.83 22.73
C LYS A 56 -24.68 14.71 22.27
N ASN A 57 -25.51 15.13 23.22
CA ASN A 57 -26.52 16.17 22.98
C ASN A 57 -25.83 17.53 22.85
N ILE A 58 -26.07 18.22 21.74
CA ILE A 58 -25.56 19.55 21.45
C ILE A 58 -26.74 20.44 21.03
N GLY A 59 -26.94 21.55 21.74
CA GLY A 59 -27.99 22.54 21.45
C GLY A 59 -27.44 23.88 20.94
N ALA A 60 -28.25 24.93 21.02
CA ALA A 60 -27.92 26.26 20.49
C ALA A 60 -26.66 26.91 21.10
N ALA A 61 -26.22 26.48 22.30
CA ALA A 61 -24.94 26.91 22.88
C ALA A 61 -23.71 26.42 22.09
N GLY A 62 -23.87 25.44 21.19
CA GLY A 62 -22.76 24.77 20.51
C GLY A 62 -22.05 23.75 21.42
N GLY A 63 -20.92 23.24 20.96
CA GLY A 63 -20.12 22.26 21.67
C GLY A 63 -19.21 21.47 20.74
N SER A 64 -18.59 20.41 21.28
CA SER A 64 -17.76 19.49 20.50
C SER A 64 -17.97 18.04 20.95
N ILE A 65 -17.74 17.12 20.02
CA ILE A 65 -17.73 15.67 20.21
C ILE A 65 -16.53 15.10 19.43
N VAL A 66 -15.92 14.04 19.97
CA VAL A 66 -14.68 13.42 19.46
C VAL A 66 -14.93 11.93 19.27
N SER A 67 -14.32 11.30 18.25
CA SER A 67 -14.36 9.85 18.04
C SER A 67 -13.68 9.09 19.19
N GLY A 68 -14.01 7.80 19.35
CA GLY A 68 -13.46 6.98 20.45
C GLY A 68 -11.93 6.82 20.41
N ASP A 69 -11.36 6.90 19.21
CA ASP A 69 -9.91 6.85 18.92
C ASP A 69 -9.24 8.24 18.86
N SER A 70 -9.97 9.31 19.19
CA SER A 70 -9.50 10.71 19.16
C SER A 70 -9.05 11.25 17.79
N ARG A 71 -9.31 10.53 16.69
CA ARG A 71 -8.91 10.93 15.33
C ARG A 71 -9.78 12.01 14.71
N LEU A 72 -11.10 11.94 14.90
CA LEU A 72 -12.08 12.88 14.33
C LEU A 72 -12.73 13.70 15.44
N LYS A 73 -12.81 15.01 15.25
CA LYS A 73 -13.48 15.95 16.14
C LYS A 73 -14.47 16.83 15.38
N VAL A 74 -15.71 16.87 15.85
CA VAL A 74 -16.75 17.77 15.36
C VAL A 74 -16.85 18.96 16.31
N ILE A 75 -16.84 20.17 15.76
CA ILE A 75 -16.98 21.42 16.53
C ILE A 75 -18.18 22.18 15.98
N VAL A 76 -19.24 22.24 16.79
CA VAL A 76 -20.50 22.92 16.50
C VAL A 76 -20.46 24.31 17.15
N PRO A 77 -20.36 25.42 16.39
CA PRO A 77 -20.33 26.75 16.98
C PRO A 77 -21.71 27.15 17.54
N ALA A 78 -21.72 28.07 18.50
CA ALA A 78 -22.96 28.61 19.08
C ALA A 78 -23.90 29.17 18.01
N GLY A 79 -25.15 28.72 18.00
CA GLY A 79 -26.17 29.05 17.01
C GLY A 79 -26.03 28.32 15.68
N ALA A 80 -25.26 27.23 15.57
CA ALA A 80 -25.31 26.34 14.41
C ALA A 80 -26.58 25.47 14.39
N PHE A 81 -27.02 24.98 15.55
CA PHE A 81 -28.29 24.29 15.71
C PHE A 81 -29.33 25.18 16.38
N THR A 82 -30.59 25.06 15.96
CA THR A 82 -31.73 25.80 16.51
C THR A 82 -32.42 25.09 17.68
N SER A 83 -32.21 23.77 17.82
CA SER A 83 -32.68 22.92 18.90
C SER A 83 -31.61 21.88 19.27
N GLU A 84 -31.82 21.16 20.37
CA GLU A 84 -30.91 20.08 20.78
C GLU A 84 -30.91 18.90 19.79
N GLN A 85 -29.72 18.42 19.44
CA GLN A 85 -29.48 17.28 18.56
C GLN A 85 -28.58 16.26 19.28
N GLU A 86 -28.94 14.97 19.26
CA GLU A 86 -27.99 13.90 19.61
C GLU A 86 -27.02 13.72 18.43
N VAL A 87 -25.84 14.33 18.54
CA VAL A 87 -24.77 14.14 17.56
C VAL A 87 -24.04 12.84 17.88
N THR A 88 -23.84 11.97 16.89
CA THR A 88 -23.07 10.73 17.06
C THR A 88 -21.88 10.67 16.10
N ILE A 89 -20.83 9.95 16.52
CA ILE A 89 -19.72 9.54 15.68
C ILE A 89 -19.57 8.01 15.80
N GLN A 90 -19.60 7.32 14.66
CA GLN A 90 -19.35 5.88 14.56
C GLN A 90 -18.23 5.65 13.55
N SER A 91 -17.24 4.81 13.89
CA SER A 91 -16.21 4.42 12.92
C SER A 91 -16.76 3.37 11.94
N ILE A 92 -16.32 3.45 10.69
CA ILE A 92 -16.80 2.63 9.58
C ILE A 92 -15.64 2.25 8.64
N SER A 93 -15.84 1.19 7.84
CA SER A 93 -14.94 0.83 6.75
C SER A 93 -14.73 2.02 5.79
N ASN A 94 -13.47 2.28 5.43
CA ASN A 94 -13.13 3.36 4.53
C ASN A 94 -13.12 2.85 3.09
N HIS A 95 -13.96 3.43 2.24
CA HIS A 95 -14.04 3.13 0.81
C HIS A 95 -13.67 4.32 -0.07
N ASN A 96 -13.11 5.40 0.51
CA ASN A 96 -12.51 6.49 -0.25
C ASN A 96 -11.31 5.94 -1.04
N PRO A 97 -11.25 6.11 -2.39
CA PRO A 97 -10.13 5.62 -3.20
C PRO A 97 -8.74 6.09 -2.73
N LEU A 98 -8.65 7.26 -2.10
CA LEU A 98 -7.43 7.85 -1.54
C LEU A 98 -7.44 7.91 0.00
N GLY A 99 -8.36 7.17 0.63
CA GLY A 99 -8.56 7.18 2.06
C GLY A 99 -7.32 6.77 2.86
N VAL A 100 -7.12 7.43 4.00
CA VAL A 100 -6.13 7.08 5.02
C VAL A 100 -6.88 6.70 6.29
N GLY A 101 -6.54 5.55 6.87
CA GLY A 101 -7.18 5.05 8.09
C GLY A 101 -8.67 4.77 7.93
N LYS A 102 -9.40 4.84 9.06
CA LYS A 102 -10.85 4.61 9.12
C LYS A 102 -11.65 5.81 8.58
N ALA A 103 -12.88 5.56 8.15
CA ALA A 103 -13.88 6.60 7.89
C ALA A 103 -14.85 6.67 9.09
N TYR A 104 -15.69 7.71 9.13
CA TYR A 104 -16.59 7.98 10.25
C TYR A 104 -17.96 8.41 9.75
N ARG A 105 -19.01 7.72 10.21
CA ARG A 105 -20.39 8.17 10.06
C ARG A 105 -20.71 9.17 11.17
N ILE A 106 -21.13 10.37 10.77
CA ILE A 106 -21.59 11.41 11.69
C ILE A 106 -23.10 11.56 11.51
N THR A 107 -23.86 11.52 12.59
CA THR A 107 -25.32 11.70 12.56
C THR A 107 -25.74 12.86 13.46
N PRO A 108 -26.91 13.50 13.25
CA PRO A 108 -27.97 13.23 12.25
C PRO A 108 -27.72 13.87 10.87
N HIS A 109 -28.08 13.17 9.78
CA HIS A 109 -27.89 13.68 8.40
C HIS A 109 -28.89 14.78 8.01
N ASN A 110 -30.11 14.75 8.55
CA ASN A 110 -31.24 15.58 8.10
C ASN A 110 -31.47 16.84 8.95
N VAL A 111 -30.39 17.49 9.41
CA VAL A 111 -30.46 18.71 10.23
C VAL A 111 -29.93 19.90 9.45
N GLN A 112 -30.68 21.00 9.46
CA GLN A 112 -30.31 22.26 8.82
C GLN A 112 -29.40 23.08 9.74
N PHE A 113 -28.18 23.37 9.30
CA PHE A 113 -27.21 24.10 10.11
C PHE A 113 -27.33 25.61 9.81
N SER A 114 -27.69 26.42 10.81
CA SER A 114 -27.75 27.89 10.67
C SER A 114 -26.37 28.56 10.60
N LYS A 115 -25.30 27.82 10.93
CA LYS A 115 -23.89 28.20 10.75
C LYS A 115 -23.09 26.93 10.42
N PRO A 116 -22.05 26.99 9.57
CA PRO A 116 -21.20 25.84 9.31
C PRO A 116 -20.55 25.29 10.59
N VAL A 117 -20.50 23.98 10.71
CA VAL A 117 -19.74 23.26 11.75
C VAL A 117 -18.36 22.92 11.20
N LYS A 118 -17.39 22.67 12.08
CA LYS A 118 -16.05 22.19 11.68
C LYS A 118 -15.94 20.68 11.87
N ILE A 119 -15.25 20.04 10.94
CA ILE A 119 -14.75 18.67 11.07
C ILE A 119 -13.22 18.77 11.02
N GLU A 120 -12.59 18.29 12.09
CA GLU A 120 -11.16 18.31 12.32
C GLU A 120 -10.66 16.87 12.41
N PHE A 121 -9.64 16.54 11.63
CA PHE A 121 -8.93 15.26 11.69
C PHE A 121 -7.50 15.51 12.20
N THR A 122 -7.04 14.65 13.12
CA THR A 122 -5.64 14.59 13.54
C THR A 122 -4.90 13.51 12.76
N TYR A 123 -3.68 13.82 12.30
CA TYR A 123 -2.80 12.88 11.59
C TYR A 123 -1.50 12.65 12.34
N GLU A 124 -0.90 11.49 12.16
CA GLU A 124 0.43 11.16 12.71
C GLU A 124 1.52 11.02 11.63
N ASP A 125 2.79 11.01 12.06
CA ASP A 125 3.93 11.02 11.13
C ASP A 125 4.08 9.70 10.34
N ASP A 126 3.63 8.60 10.94
CA ASP A 126 3.59 7.26 10.34
C ASP A 126 2.57 7.16 9.20
N GLU A 127 1.45 7.87 9.30
CA GLU A 127 0.44 7.94 8.25
C GLU A 127 0.94 8.69 7.01
N ILE A 128 1.74 9.74 7.22
CA ILE A 128 2.33 10.53 6.13
C ILE A 128 3.65 9.98 5.59
N MET A 129 4.18 8.89 6.18
CA MET A 129 4.36 7.64 5.41
C MET A 129 4.84 7.83 3.97
N ARG A 130 3.85 7.86 3.08
CA ARG A 130 3.97 7.90 1.62
C ARG A 130 3.78 9.29 1.01
N THR A 131 3.39 10.30 1.79
CA THR A 131 2.98 11.62 1.28
C THR A 131 3.65 12.79 2.02
N MET A 132 2.98 13.95 2.13
CA MET A 132 3.35 15.14 2.90
C MET A 132 2.09 15.84 3.45
N PRO A 133 2.17 16.67 4.50
CA PRO A 133 1.01 17.36 5.10
C PRO A 133 0.18 18.18 4.09
N GLU A 134 0.83 18.85 3.14
CA GLU A 134 0.19 19.63 2.07
C GLU A 134 -0.62 18.79 1.06
N ALA A 135 -0.47 17.46 1.09
CA ALA A 135 -1.25 16.54 0.28
C ALA A 135 -2.57 16.13 0.94
N LEU A 136 -2.71 16.37 2.25
CA LEU A 136 -3.81 15.85 3.05
C LEU A 136 -5.09 16.67 2.87
N GLY A 137 -6.23 15.99 2.99
CA GLY A 137 -7.55 16.61 2.91
C GLY A 137 -8.60 15.79 3.62
N ILE A 138 -9.80 16.36 3.71
CA ILE A 138 -10.98 15.71 4.27
C ILE A 138 -12.01 15.55 3.15
N ALA A 139 -12.63 14.38 3.05
CA ALA A 139 -13.66 14.08 2.07
C ALA A 139 -14.93 13.57 2.75
N TYR A 140 -16.08 13.74 2.09
CA TYR A 140 -17.35 13.14 2.48
C TYR A 140 -17.93 12.29 1.34
N GLN A 141 -18.77 11.30 1.67
CA GLN A 141 -19.48 10.51 0.66
C GLN A 141 -20.87 11.12 0.39
N ASP A 142 -21.19 11.37 -0.88
CA ASP A 142 -22.50 11.92 -1.28
C ASP A 142 -23.58 10.83 -1.42
N ALA A 143 -24.83 11.25 -1.70
CA ALA A 143 -25.97 10.35 -1.87
C ALA A 143 -25.87 9.44 -3.12
N ASN A 144 -24.93 9.70 -4.04
CA ASN A 144 -24.61 8.84 -5.18
C ASN A 144 -23.47 7.86 -4.86
N ALA A 145 -23.06 7.77 -3.59
CA ALA A 145 -21.94 7.02 -3.07
C ALA A 145 -20.55 7.45 -3.63
N ILE A 146 -20.46 8.67 -4.14
CA ILE A 146 -19.23 9.28 -4.67
C ILE A 146 -18.55 10.09 -3.56
N TRP A 147 -17.26 9.86 -3.34
CA TRP A 147 -16.47 10.70 -2.43
C TRP A 147 -16.17 12.07 -3.03
N LYS A 148 -16.34 13.11 -2.21
CA LYS A 148 -16.09 14.51 -2.53
C LYS A 148 -14.99 15.03 -1.62
N ALA A 149 -13.85 15.40 -2.18
CA ALA A 149 -12.83 16.16 -1.48
C ALA A 149 -13.40 17.55 -1.15
N ARG A 150 -13.43 17.90 0.15
CA ARG A 150 -14.04 19.12 0.64
C ARG A 150 -13.10 20.32 0.47
N GLY A 151 -13.58 21.34 -0.24
CA GLY A 151 -12.90 22.64 -0.39
C GLY A 151 -12.61 23.35 0.93
N GLY A 152 -11.62 24.24 0.92
CA GLY A 152 -11.26 25.08 2.07
C GLY A 152 -10.70 24.33 3.28
N SER A 153 -9.84 23.35 3.05
CA SER A 153 -9.11 22.64 4.10
C SER A 153 -8.00 23.50 4.72
N VAL A 154 -8.05 23.70 6.03
CA VAL A 154 -7.02 24.40 6.82
C VAL A 154 -6.09 23.36 7.47
N LEU A 155 -4.80 23.43 7.14
CA LEU A 155 -3.75 22.57 7.70
C LEU A 155 -3.00 23.30 8.83
N ASP A 156 -2.98 22.72 10.04
CA ASP A 156 -2.09 23.12 11.13
C ASP A 156 -1.02 22.04 11.35
N LYS A 157 0.21 22.30 10.91
CA LYS A 157 1.34 21.37 11.06
C LYS A 157 1.89 21.28 12.49
N ASN A 158 1.59 22.24 13.36
CA ASN A 158 2.06 22.25 14.75
C ASN A 158 1.13 21.43 15.64
N GLN A 159 -0.17 21.45 15.36
CA GLN A 159 -1.18 20.59 16.02
C GLN A 159 -1.41 19.27 15.27
N LYS A 160 -0.80 19.11 14.09
CA LYS A 160 -1.02 18.00 13.14
C LYS A 160 -2.50 17.76 12.82
N THR A 161 -3.24 18.83 12.53
CA THR A 161 -4.65 18.73 12.15
C THR A 161 -4.93 19.26 10.75
N VAL A 162 -5.95 18.69 10.13
CA VAL A 162 -6.63 19.28 8.97
C VAL A 162 -8.06 19.55 9.38
N THR A 163 -8.59 20.72 9.02
CA THR A 163 -9.96 21.13 9.36
C THR A 163 -10.71 21.61 8.11
N VAL A 164 -11.95 21.18 7.94
CA VAL A 164 -12.89 21.72 6.95
C VAL A 164 -14.16 22.24 7.61
N THR A 165 -14.94 23.04 6.87
CA THR A 165 -16.29 23.44 7.29
C THR A 165 -17.37 22.74 6.47
N THR A 166 -18.48 22.39 7.11
CA THR A 166 -19.64 21.73 6.48
C THR A 166 -20.96 22.26 7.04
N THR A 167 -22.01 22.15 6.23
CA THR A 167 -23.41 22.45 6.56
C THR A 167 -24.28 21.18 6.70
N HIS A 168 -23.67 19.99 6.63
CA HIS A 168 -24.35 18.70 6.76
C HIS A 168 -23.47 17.66 7.47
N PHE A 169 -24.09 16.59 7.96
CA PHE A 169 -23.41 15.37 8.41
C PHE A 169 -23.71 14.19 7.46
N SER A 170 -22.78 13.25 7.40
CA SER A 170 -22.72 12.15 6.40
C SER A 170 -21.57 11.20 6.81
N ASP A 171 -21.03 10.42 5.87
CA ASP A 171 -19.80 9.65 6.05
C ASP A 171 -18.58 10.51 5.65
N TRP A 172 -17.57 10.60 6.53
CA TRP A 172 -16.39 11.45 6.37
C TRP A 172 -15.10 10.62 6.47
N SER A 173 -14.09 10.98 5.67
CA SER A 173 -12.79 10.31 5.65
C SER A 173 -11.64 11.30 5.52
N PHE A 174 -10.48 10.90 6.05
CA PHE A 174 -9.20 11.54 5.76
C PHE A 174 -8.63 10.95 4.47
N PHE A 175 -7.93 11.76 3.67
CA PHE A 175 -7.34 11.29 2.42
C PHE A 175 -6.04 12.03 2.07
N GLU A 176 -5.27 11.44 1.17
CA GLU A 176 -4.07 12.05 0.58
C GLU A 176 -4.25 12.21 -0.94
N SER A 177 -4.25 13.46 -1.42
CA SER A 177 -4.48 13.78 -2.85
C SER A 177 -3.42 13.19 -3.80
N PHE A 178 -2.20 12.96 -3.31
CA PHE A 178 -1.13 12.27 -4.04
C PHE A 178 -0.15 11.60 -3.07
N TYR A 179 0.60 10.61 -3.53
CA TYR A 179 1.64 9.93 -2.74
C TYR A 179 2.73 9.28 -3.57
N LEU A 180 3.89 9.07 -2.93
CA LEU A 180 5.03 8.32 -3.43
C LEU A 180 5.09 6.96 -2.72
N LEU A 181 4.69 5.91 -3.43
CA LEU A 181 4.88 4.53 -3.00
C LEU A 181 6.35 4.13 -3.20
N VAL A 182 6.96 3.55 -2.18
CA VAL A 182 8.24 2.83 -2.29
C VAL A 182 7.93 1.36 -2.03
N HIS A 183 8.26 0.47 -2.97
CA HIS A 183 7.92 -0.95 -2.83
C HIS A 183 8.68 -1.61 -1.68
N GLN A 184 9.95 -1.24 -1.50
CA GLN A 184 10.82 -1.67 -0.40
C GLN A 184 11.64 -0.47 0.12
N SER A 185 11.34 0.02 1.32
CA SER A 185 12.10 1.09 2.00
C SER A 185 13.32 0.56 2.79
N VAL A 186 13.49 -0.76 2.87
CA VAL A 186 14.71 -1.42 3.34
C VAL A 186 15.12 -2.45 2.29
N LEU A 187 16.37 -2.40 1.85
CA LEU A 187 16.84 -3.07 0.63
C LEU A 187 18.26 -3.66 0.84
N PRO A 188 18.49 -4.95 0.57
CA PRO A 188 19.84 -5.51 0.57
C PRO A 188 20.77 -4.84 -0.46
N VAL A 189 22.08 -4.96 -0.25
CA VAL A 189 23.11 -4.56 -1.22
C VAL A 189 22.86 -5.19 -2.60
N ASN A 190 23.20 -4.47 -3.67
CA ASN A 190 22.93 -4.82 -5.08
C ASN A 190 21.46 -4.97 -5.53
N ASN A 191 20.49 -5.09 -4.62
CA ASN A 191 19.07 -5.23 -4.98
C ASN A 191 18.47 -3.92 -5.51
N THR A 192 17.24 -4.00 -6.04
CA THR A 192 16.48 -2.87 -6.58
C THR A 192 15.10 -2.73 -5.95
N THR A 193 14.63 -1.50 -5.76
CA THR A 193 13.22 -1.20 -5.47
C THR A 193 12.64 -0.26 -6.51
N GLN A 194 11.37 -0.46 -6.84
CA GLN A 194 10.58 0.51 -7.59
C GLN A 194 9.99 1.56 -6.65
N LEU A 195 9.81 2.76 -7.19
CA LEU A 195 9.07 3.87 -6.64
C LEU A 195 8.02 4.31 -7.68
N GLU A 196 6.81 4.64 -7.23
CA GLU A 196 5.74 5.14 -8.10
C GLU A 196 4.96 6.27 -7.43
N LEU A 197 4.65 7.32 -8.20
CA LEU A 197 3.78 8.41 -7.80
C LEU A 197 2.32 8.16 -8.20
N PHE A 198 1.40 8.26 -7.25
CA PHE A 198 -0.05 8.11 -7.45
C PHE A 198 -0.84 9.36 -7.07
N THR A 199 -2.02 9.53 -7.66
CA THR A 199 -2.97 10.62 -7.40
C THR A 199 -4.36 10.25 -7.95
N ALA A 200 -5.38 11.06 -7.69
CA ALA A 200 -6.50 11.23 -8.63
C ALA A 200 -6.27 12.56 -9.35
N GLU A 201 -6.29 12.58 -10.68
CA GLU A 201 -5.89 13.76 -11.49
C GLU A 201 -6.63 15.03 -11.07
N ASP A 202 -7.93 14.87 -10.80
CA ASP A 202 -8.88 15.87 -10.32
C ASP A 202 -8.41 16.63 -9.05
N LEU A 203 -7.53 16.02 -8.24
CA LEU A 203 -7.03 16.56 -6.97
C LEU A 203 -5.63 17.18 -7.10
N ILE A 204 -5.08 17.28 -8.31
CA ILE A 204 -3.82 17.98 -8.58
C ILE A 204 -4.03 19.50 -8.49
N VAL A 205 -5.20 20.01 -8.90
CA VAL A 205 -5.57 21.41 -8.72
C VAL A 205 -5.80 21.75 -7.25
N PRO A 206 -5.59 23.01 -6.82
CA PRO A 206 -5.97 23.44 -5.48
C PRO A 206 -7.46 23.23 -5.22
N LEU A 207 -7.79 22.74 -4.03
CA LEU A 207 -9.15 22.73 -3.52
C LEU A 207 -9.51 24.17 -3.11
N GLU A 208 -10.21 24.87 -4.01
CA GLU A 208 -10.73 26.22 -3.76
C GLU A 208 -11.68 26.22 -2.54
N ASP A 209 -11.76 27.34 -1.83
CA ASP A 209 -12.79 27.52 -0.80
C ASP A 209 -14.19 27.33 -1.42
N ASP A 210 -15.12 26.78 -0.64
CA ASP A 210 -16.50 26.40 -1.03
C ASP A 210 -16.70 25.28 -2.07
N LYS A 211 -15.70 24.99 -2.92
CA LYS A 211 -15.83 24.04 -4.03
C LYS A 211 -15.42 22.60 -3.68
N ASP A 212 -16.34 21.67 -3.92
CA ASP A 212 -16.11 20.24 -3.73
C ASP A 212 -15.68 19.56 -5.04
N ILE A 213 -14.63 18.74 -4.98
CA ILE A 213 -14.12 17.98 -6.12
C ILE A 213 -14.45 16.50 -5.95
N ALA A 214 -15.00 15.87 -6.99
CA ALA A 214 -15.29 14.44 -6.97
C ALA A 214 -13.98 13.64 -7.06
N ILE A 215 -13.79 12.67 -6.17
CA ILE A 215 -12.58 11.82 -6.17
C ILE A 215 -12.74 10.77 -7.28
N GLY A 216 -11.99 10.96 -8.37
CA GLY A 216 -11.91 10.04 -9.49
C GLY A 216 -11.05 8.80 -9.23
N LYS A 217 -10.52 8.21 -10.30
CA LYS A 217 -9.69 7.00 -10.24
C LYS A 217 -8.30 7.32 -9.68
N VAL A 218 -7.80 6.48 -8.79
CA VAL A 218 -6.36 6.46 -8.46
C VAL A 218 -5.57 5.97 -9.67
N GLN A 219 -4.60 6.77 -10.08
CA GLN A 219 -3.72 6.52 -11.22
C GLN A 219 -2.32 7.09 -10.95
N SER A 220 -1.34 6.68 -11.77
CA SER A 220 0.00 7.23 -11.70
C SER A 220 0.01 8.73 -12.09
N VAL A 221 0.77 9.56 -11.38
CA VAL A 221 0.84 11.01 -11.64
C VAL A 221 1.33 11.28 -13.06
N ALA A 222 0.58 12.07 -13.84
CA ALA A 222 0.97 12.38 -15.21
C ALA A 222 2.36 13.04 -15.30
N THR A 223 3.18 12.54 -16.23
CA THR A 223 4.60 12.92 -16.38
C THR A 223 4.82 14.43 -16.57
N ARG A 224 3.83 15.14 -17.11
CA ARG A 224 3.83 16.60 -17.26
C ARG A 224 4.00 17.38 -15.95
N TYR A 225 3.65 16.80 -14.81
CA TYR A 225 3.81 17.41 -13.48
C TYR A 225 5.15 17.07 -12.82
N ILE A 226 5.84 16.03 -13.28
CA ILE A 226 7.10 15.56 -12.73
C ILE A 226 8.25 16.33 -13.38
N LYS A 227 9.14 16.90 -12.57
CA LYS A 227 10.24 17.76 -13.05
C LYS A 227 11.62 17.16 -12.86
N GLU A 228 11.83 16.43 -11.79
CA GLU A 228 13.13 15.84 -11.47
C GLU A 228 12.96 14.68 -10.49
N TRP A 229 13.57 13.54 -10.80
CA TRP A 229 13.87 12.50 -9.81
C TRP A 229 15.34 12.64 -9.44
N LYS A 230 15.65 12.60 -8.14
CA LYS A 230 17.01 12.79 -7.65
C LYS A 230 17.35 11.80 -6.53
N LEU A 231 18.56 11.25 -6.60
CA LEU A 231 19.18 10.46 -5.54
C LEU A 231 20.16 11.33 -4.76
N ASP A 232 20.09 11.25 -3.43
CA ASP A 232 21.05 11.80 -2.49
C ASP A 232 21.57 10.67 -1.59
N GLY A 233 22.63 10.02 -2.06
CA GLY A 233 23.23 8.84 -1.46
C GLY A 233 23.95 7.98 -2.49
N ALA A 234 24.41 6.80 -2.08
CA ALA A 234 25.06 5.84 -2.96
C ALA A 234 24.05 4.96 -3.73
N GLY A 235 24.52 4.24 -4.75
CA GLY A 235 23.70 3.44 -5.65
C GLY A 235 23.41 4.18 -6.95
N SER A 236 22.35 3.78 -7.66
CA SER A 236 21.89 4.46 -8.87
C SER A 236 20.37 4.59 -8.90
N LEU A 237 19.87 5.61 -9.58
CA LEU A 237 18.45 5.85 -9.78
C LEU A 237 18.21 6.04 -11.29
N THR A 238 17.31 5.25 -11.85
CA THR A 238 16.77 5.46 -13.21
C THR A 238 15.29 5.82 -13.10
N SER A 239 14.81 6.74 -13.92
CA SER A 239 13.43 7.22 -13.86
C SER A 239 12.75 7.16 -15.23
N ASP A 240 11.49 6.75 -15.24
CA ASP A 240 10.61 6.76 -16.41
C ASP A 240 9.25 7.33 -15.99
N GLY A 241 9.02 8.61 -16.28
CA GLY A 241 7.78 9.30 -15.95
C GLY A 241 7.43 9.26 -14.45
N SER A 242 6.30 8.62 -14.13
CA SER A 242 5.79 8.40 -12.76
C SER A 242 6.56 7.37 -11.95
N TYR A 243 7.48 6.64 -12.57
CA TYR A 243 8.25 5.57 -11.96
C TYR A 243 9.72 5.97 -11.78
N ALA A 244 10.33 5.43 -10.73
CA ALA A 244 11.78 5.35 -10.64
C ALA A 244 12.22 4.00 -10.05
N THR A 245 13.36 3.50 -10.52
CA THR A 245 13.99 2.29 -10.00
C THR A 245 15.28 2.70 -9.31
N TYR A 246 15.35 2.48 -8.00
CA TYR A 246 16.56 2.62 -7.23
C TYR A 246 17.30 1.28 -7.20
N LYS A 247 18.63 1.30 -7.37
CA LYS A 247 19.53 0.16 -7.17
C LYS A 247 20.51 0.45 -6.03
N ALA A 248 20.54 -0.44 -5.04
CA ALA A 248 21.52 -0.39 -3.96
C ALA A 248 22.95 -0.63 -4.47
N PRO A 249 23.99 0.03 -3.89
CA PRO A 249 25.38 -0.31 -4.13
C PRO A 249 25.72 -1.69 -3.57
N GLY A 250 26.89 -2.22 -3.92
CA GLY A 250 27.35 -3.55 -3.48
C GLY A 250 27.87 -3.65 -2.04
N THR A 251 27.84 -2.56 -1.27
CA THR A 251 28.20 -2.49 0.15
C THR A 251 27.33 -1.45 0.85
N ILE A 252 27.08 -1.59 2.16
CA ILE A 252 26.37 -0.54 2.92
C ILE A 252 27.16 0.79 2.83
N PRO A 253 26.55 1.88 2.35
CA PRO A 253 27.21 3.17 2.25
C PRO A 253 27.34 3.86 3.61
N SER A 254 28.33 4.76 3.73
CA SER A 254 28.54 5.59 4.92
C SER A 254 27.36 6.54 5.22
N LYS A 255 26.64 6.98 4.18
CA LYS A 255 25.35 7.67 4.28
C LYS A 255 24.23 6.67 4.05
N ASN A 256 23.64 6.20 5.15
CA ASN A 256 22.55 5.24 5.19
C ASN A 256 21.54 5.70 6.26
N PRO A 257 20.22 5.87 5.97
CA PRO A 257 19.59 5.66 4.68
C PRO A 257 20.05 6.63 3.58
N VAL A 258 19.86 6.21 2.33
CA VAL A 258 19.92 7.11 1.17
C VAL A 258 18.56 7.78 0.97
N THR A 259 18.53 8.94 0.32
CA THR A 259 17.29 9.67 0.07
C THR A 259 16.98 9.71 -1.42
N VAL A 260 15.77 9.33 -1.82
CA VAL A 260 15.21 9.62 -3.14
C VAL A 260 14.22 10.77 -2.99
N SER A 261 14.33 11.76 -3.88
CA SER A 261 13.40 12.87 -3.95
C SER A 261 12.77 12.99 -5.33
N VAL A 262 11.52 13.45 -5.38
CA VAL A 262 10.84 13.80 -6.62
C VAL A 262 10.25 15.20 -6.52
N ARG A 263 10.64 16.06 -7.48
CA ARG A 263 10.16 17.42 -7.60
C ARG A 263 8.96 17.47 -8.55
N LEU A 264 7.88 18.01 -8.03
CA LEU A 264 6.58 18.17 -8.69
C LEU A 264 6.31 19.65 -8.91
N ASP A 265 5.64 19.97 -10.02
CA ASP A 265 5.11 21.30 -10.35
C ASP A 265 3.67 21.11 -10.81
N PHE A 266 2.74 21.26 -9.87
CA PHE A 266 1.30 21.15 -10.05
C PHE A 266 0.66 22.49 -10.45
N LYS A 267 1.43 23.39 -11.09
CA LYS A 267 0.96 24.68 -11.62
C LYS A 267 0.26 25.53 -10.56
N LYS A 268 -1.07 25.56 -10.55
CA LYS A 268 -1.89 26.31 -9.60
C LYS A 268 -1.63 25.90 -8.14
N ARG A 269 -1.26 24.64 -7.89
CA ARG A 269 -0.91 24.12 -6.55
C ARG A 269 0.58 24.30 -6.19
N GLY A 270 1.37 24.87 -7.10
CA GLY A 270 2.77 25.21 -6.85
C GLY A 270 3.75 24.05 -7.02
N ILE A 271 4.97 24.26 -6.51
CA ILE A 271 6.10 23.33 -6.60
C ILE A 271 6.26 22.61 -5.27
N LEU A 272 6.27 21.28 -5.30
CA LEU A 272 6.41 20.42 -4.12
C LEU A 272 7.59 19.45 -4.32
N ILE A 273 8.19 18.99 -3.23
CA ILE A 273 9.25 17.97 -3.27
C ILE A 273 8.89 16.88 -2.26
N ILE A 274 8.60 15.67 -2.75
CA ILE A 274 8.43 14.50 -1.88
C ILE A 274 9.80 13.89 -1.64
N LEU A 275 10.09 13.53 -0.39
CA LEU A 275 11.31 12.85 0.04
C LEU A 275 10.94 11.48 0.62
N LYS A 276 11.70 10.44 0.26
CA LYS A 276 11.64 9.11 0.88
C LYS A 276 13.05 8.57 1.11
N THR A 277 13.22 7.87 2.22
CA THR A 277 14.47 7.20 2.58
C THR A 277 14.43 5.73 2.23
N ILE A 278 15.58 5.18 1.82
CA ILE A 278 15.78 3.75 1.60
C ILE A 278 16.99 3.34 2.45
N THR A 279 16.76 2.44 3.40
CA THR A 279 17.80 1.88 4.26
C THR A 279 18.45 0.68 3.59
N ILE A 280 19.78 0.65 3.54
CA ILE A 280 20.54 -0.41 2.88
C ILE A 280 21.09 -1.38 3.92
N THR A 281 20.92 -2.68 3.71
CA THR A 281 21.40 -3.74 4.62
C THR A 281 22.28 -4.75 3.89
N ASN A 282 23.07 -5.52 4.63
CA ASN A 282 23.88 -6.60 4.04
C ASN A 282 23.09 -7.90 3.86
N ASP A 283 22.01 -8.08 4.62
CA ASP A 283 21.21 -9.29 4.65
C ASP A 283 19.71 -9.01 4.91
N ASP A 284 18.92 -10.08 4.79
CA ASP A 284 17.52 -10.15 5.17
C ASP A 284 17.32 -10.80 6.55
N GLY A 285 18.34 -10.74 7.41
CA GLY A 285 18.34 -11.37 8.71
C GLY A 285 19.02 -12.73 8.72
N TRP A 286 18.63 -13.58 9.67
CA TRP A 286 19.38 -14.79 10.00
C TRP A 286 18.52 -15.92 10.56
N ILE A 287 19.07 -17.14 10.46
CA ILE A 287 18.57 -18.35 11.10
C ILE A 287 19.72 -18.96 11.92
N GLU A 288 19.47 -19.28 13.19
CA GLU A 288 20.39 -20.03 14.05
C GLU A 288 19.76 -21.38 14.40
N ILE A 289 20.57 -22.45 14.34
CA ILE A 289 20.10 -23.82 14.59
C ILE A 289 21.11 -24.62 15.45
N ARG A 290 20.62 -25.61 16.19
CA ARG A 290 21.45 -26.64 16.85
C ARG A 290 20.78 -28.02 16.79
N THR A 291 21.61 -29.06 16.80
CA THR A 291 21.20 -30.48 16.79
C THR A 291 21.64 -31.15 18.09
N GLY A 292 20.80 -32.01 18.68
CA GLY A 292 21.13 -32.83 19.85
C GLY A 292 21.60 -32.07 21.11
N GLY A 293 21.24 -30.79 21.25
CA GLY A 293 21.75 -29.93 22.33
C GLY A 293 23.18 -29.39 22.14
N GLY A 294 23.76 -29.56 20.94
CA GLY A 294 25.07 -29.04 20.57
C GLY A 294 25.14 -27.50 20.41
N GLY A 295 26.24 -27.03 19.83
CA GLY A 295 26.47 -25.61 19.56
C GLY A 295 25.51 -25.04 18.51
N TRP A 296 25.23 -23.73 18.61
CA TRP A 296 24.45 -23.00 17.62
C TRP A 296 25.29 -22.70 16.37
N LYS A 297 24.85 -23.12 15.18
CA LYS A 297 25.34 -22.63 13.89
C LYS A 297 24.41 -21.52 13.40
N LYS A 298 24.98 -20.41 12.94
CA LYS A 298 24.27 -19.27 12.34
C LYS A 298 24.43 -19.29 10.83
N PHE A 299 23.36 -18.94 10.13
CA PHE A 299 23.32 -18.72 8.69
C PHE A 299 22.65 -17.39 8.36
N ALA A 300 22.95 -16.85 7.18
CA ALA A 300 22.16 -15.76 6.61
C ALA A 300 20.78 -16.29 6.19
N ALA A 301 19.75 -15.44 6.30
CA ALA A 301 18.42 -15.76 5.80
C ALA A 301 18.18 -15.06 4.46
N SER A 302 17.52 -15.75 3.53
CA SER A 302 16.75 -15.07 2.49
C SER A 302 15.53 -14.42 3.13
N GLY A 303 15.06 -13.30 2.56
CA GLY A 303 13.82 -12.69 3.03
C GLY A 303 12.67 -13.69 3.02
N ALA A 304 11.76 -13.53 3.97
CA ALA A 304 10.64 -14.44 4.14
C ALA A 304 9.79 -14.50 2.85
N THR A 305 8.97 -15.54 2.72
CA THR A 305 8.09 -15.75 1.57
C THR A 305 6.66 -15.98 2.04
N LYS A 306 5.69 -15.31 1.41
CA LYS A 306 4.26 -15.62 1.53
C LYS A 306 3.84 -16.52 0.36
N PHE A 307 3.53 -17.78 0.65
CA PHE A 307 3.13 -18.76 -0.38
C PHE A 307 1.65 -18.63 -0.74
N SER A 308 0.80 -18.33 0.23
CA SER A 308 -0.64 -18.13 0.06
C SER A 308 -1.21 -17.33 1.24
N GLU A 309 -2.53 -17.18 1.34
CA GLU A 309 -3.15 -16.62 2.54
C GLU A 309 -2.74 -17.41 3.79
N ASN A 310 -2.27 -16.68 4.81
CA ASN A 310 -1.78 -17.19 6.10
C ASN A 310 -0.70 -18.29 6.01
N THR A 311 -0.03 -18.49 4.86
CA THR A 311 1.05 -19.47 4.71
C THR A 311 2.36 -18.78 4.38
N TYR A 312 3.35 -18.99 5.23
CA TYR A 312 4.62 -18.28 5.21
C TYR A 312 5.79 -19.25 5.32
N GLY A 313 6.98 -18.80 4.93
CA GLY A 313 8.20 -19.49 5.29
C GLY A 313 9.44 -18.61 5.23
N VAL A 314 10.52 -19.13 5.78
CA VAL A 314 11.86 -18.56 5.77
C VAL A 314 12.83 -19.65 5.35
N ALA A 315 13.87 -19.26 4.63
CA ALA A 315 14.94 -20.15 4.22
C ALA A 315 16.30 -19.51 4.50
N GLU A 316 17.29 -20.38 4.63
CA GLU A 316 18.69 -20.01 4.52
C GLU A 316 18.94 -19.33 3.14
N ALA A 317 19.94 -18.44 3.04
CA ALA A 317 20.15 -17.58 1.87
C ALA A 317 20.93 -18.24 0.71
N ASP A 318 21.84 -19.18 1.01
CA ASP A 318 22.85 -19.70 0.08
C ASP A 318 23.30 -21.14 0.46
N GLY A 319 22.34 -22.07 0.43
CA GLY A 319 22.47 -23.40 1.06
C GLY A 319 23.55 -24.31 0.50
N ASP A 320 24.05 -23.99 -0.70
CA ASP A 320 25.12 -24.73 -1.38
C ASP A 320 26.53 -24.28 -0.95
N ASN A 321 26.70 -23.02 -0.52
CA ASN A 321 28.02 -22.44 -0.19
C ASN A 321 28.42 -22.64 1.28
N ASP A 322 27.49 -22.55 2.23
CA ASP A 322 27.77 -22.65 3.68
C ASP A 322 27.62 -24.08 4.25
N GLY A 323 27.48 -25.08 3.38
CA GLY A 323 27.46 -26.51 3.74
C GLY A 323 26.25 -26.93 4.58
N GLY A 324 25.10 -26.29 4.36
CA GLY A 324 23.83 -26.73 4.94
C GLY A 324 22.68 -25.76 4.67
N TYR A 325 21.50 -26.32 4.48
CA TYR A 325 20.28 -25.62 4.09
C TYR A 325 19.21 -25.75 5.19
N VAL A 326 18.60 -24.64 5.59
CA VAL A 326 17.49 -24.62 6.55
C VAL A 326 16.24 -24.07 5.87
N PHE A 327 15.12 -24.79 6.00
CA PHE A 327 13.82 -24.33 5.54
C PHE A 327 12.77 -24.49 6.62
N VAL A 328 11.96 -23.45 6.83
CA VAL A 328 10.87 -23.42 7.80
C VAL A 328 9.63 -22.81 7.14
N ARG A 329 8.53 -23.56 7.09
CA ARG A 329 7.20 -23.12 6.64
C ARG A 329 6.21 -23.26 7.79
N TRP A 330 5.27 -22.32 7.91
CA TRP A 330 4.15 -22.41 8.85
C TRP A 330 2.84 -21.88 8.25
N VAL A 331 1.73 -22.22 8.89
CA VAL A 331 0.39 -21.75 8.54
C VAL A 331 -0.24 -21.08 9.77
N GLY A 332 -0.47 -19.77 9.69
CA GLY A 332 -0.98 -18.93 10.77
C GLY A 332 -0.07 -17.74 11.09
N GLU A 333 -0.54 -16.87 11.99
CA GLU A 333 0.14 -15.65 12.44
C GLU A 333 0.96 -15.92 13.72
N VAL A 334 1.00 -15.00 14.68
CA VAL A 334 1.62 -15.17 16.00
C VAL A 334 1.00 -16.37 16.75
N GLY A 335 1.85 -17.24 17.31
CA GLY A 335 1.45 -18.48 17.99
C GLY A 335 2.34 -19.68 17.66
N THR A 336 2.05 -20.84 18.25
CA THR A 336 2.76 -22.11 17.99
C THR A 336 1.97 -23.00 17.03
N HIS A 337 2.60 -23.33 15.91
CA HIS A 337 2.02 -24.13 14.83
C HIS A 337 2.67 -25.51 14.81
N ALA A 338 1.92 -26.56 15.14
CA ALA A 338 2.43 -27.94 15.13
C ALA A 338 2.68 -28.46 13.70
N TYR A 339 3.70 -29.32 13.56
CA TYR A 339 3.98 -30.01 12.29
C TYR A 339 2.81 -30.88 11.84
N LYS A 340 2.61 -30.99 10.52
CA LYS A 340 1.55 -31.83 9.95
C LYS A 340 2.04 -33.25 9.68
N SER A 341 1.07 -34.14 9.49
CA SER A 341 1.28 -35.52 9.05
C SER A 341 2.25 -35.56 7.86
N PRO A 342 3.23 -36.47 7.82
CA PRO A 342 4.17 -36.55 6.69
C PRO A 342 3.52 -37.06 5.40
N TYR A 343 2.24 -37.44 5.45
CA TYR A 343 1.42 -37.81 4.31
C TYR A 343 0.67 -36.62 3.67
N VAL A 344 0.90 -35.38 4.13
CA VAL A 344 0.35 -34.16 3.49
C VAL A 344 1.47 -33.22 3.02
N ASN A 345 1.27 -32.60 1.85
CA ASN A 345 2.23 -31.67 1.25
C ASN A 345 2.05 -30.20 1.73
N GLU A 346 1.11 -29.98 2.66
CA GLU A 346 0.70 -28.66 3.12
C GLU A 346 0.64 -28.55 4.64
N GLY A 347 0.94 -27.35 5.13
CA GLY A 347 0.99 -27.03 6.55
C GLY A 347 2.40 -26.64 7.02
N THR A 348 2.57 -26.69 8.34
CA THR A 348 3.84 -26.38 9.00
C THR A 348 4.84 -27.51 8.81
N HIS A 349 6.03 -27.15 8.35
CA HIS A 349 7.14 -28.06 8.03
C HIS A 349 8.47 -27.39 8.38
N ALA A 350 9.45 -28.14 8.86
CA ALA A 350 10.82 -27.68 9.01
C ALA A 350 11.81 -28.80 8.69
N HIS A 351 12.91 -28.46 8.05
CA HIS A 351 14.04 -29.37 7.88
C HIS A 351 15.37 -28.62 7.90
N TYR A 352 16.43 -29.37 8.20
CA TYR A 352 17.81 -28.91 8.17
C TYR A 352 18.67 -29.95 7.47
N GLU A 353 19.26 -29.58 6.36
CA GLU A 353 20.25 -30.37 5.63
C GLU A 353 21.66 -29.88 5.96
N VAL A 354 22.58 -30.84 6.13
CA VAL A 354 24.02 -30.60 6.24
C VAL A 354 24.65 -31.28 5.03
N THR A 355 25.11 -30.46 4.08
CA THR A 355 25.52 -30.89 2.74
C THR A 355 26.59 -31.98 2.81
N GLY A 356 26.32 -33.14 2.21
CA GLY A 356 27.23 -34.28 2.22
C GLY A 356 27.35 -35.03 3.56
N VAL A 357 26.51 -34.71 4.55
CA VAL A 357 26.53 -35.33 5.88
C VAL A 357 25.19 -35.97 6.24
N THR A 358 24.12 -35.18 6.42
CA THR A 358 22.82 -35.70 6.87
C THR A 358 21.70 -34.68 6.74
N THR A 359 20.46 -35.14 6.67
CA THR A 359 19.25 -34.29 6.67
C THR A 359 18.36 -34.65 7.85
N TYR A 360 17.97 -33.65 8.63
CA TYR A 360 17.05 -33.74 9.75
C TYR A 360 15.68 -33.22 9.32
N MET A 361 14.64 -34.05 9.47
CA MET A 361 13.27 -33.74 9.03
C MET A 361 12.30 -33.64 10.21
N CYS A 362 11.22 -32.87 10.05
CA CYS A 362 10.09 -32.85 10.99
C CYS A 362 9.14 -34.06 10.87
N SER A 363 9.72 -35.21 10.54
CA SER A 363 9.08 -36.51 10.51
C SER A 363 10.12 -37.61 10.76
N TYR A 364 9.67 -38.77 11.20
CA TYR A 364 10.53 -39.90 11.59
C TYR A 364 9.80 -41.24 11.44
N ILE A 365 10.55 -42.34 11.28
CA ILE A 365 9.97 -43.68 11.27
C ILE A 365 10.12 -44.36 12.63
N ALA A 366 9.00 -44.81 13.19
CA ALA A 366 8.92 -45.58 14.43
C ALA A 366 8.24 -46.93 14.17
N GLY A 367 9.04 -48.00 14.14
CA GLY A 367 8.56 -49.32 13.71
C GLY A 367 8.18 -49.30 12.22
N ASP A 368 6.91 -49.55 11.93
CA ASP A 368 6.30 -49.53 10.60
C ASP A 368 5.59 -48.21 10.25
N LYS A 369 5.61 -47.20 11.16
CA LYS A 369 4.85 -45.95 11.01
C LYS A 369 5.75 -44.77 10.69
N PHE A 370 5.36 -44.00 9.67
CA PHE A 370 5.94 -42.69 9.38
C PHE A 370 5.12 -41.62 10.12
N LEU A 371 5.75 -40.91 11.05
CA LEU A 371 5.11 -40.02 12.01
C LEU A 371 5.61 -38.59 11.85
N ALA A 372 4.77 -37.60 12.16
CA ALA A 372 5.18 -36.21 12.30
C ALA A 372 5.93 -36.04 13.63
N SER A 373 6.97 -35.19 13.63
CA SER A 373 7.66 -34.81 14.87
C SER A 373 6.74 -34.03 15.81
N GLY A 374 7.00 -34.12 17.11
CA GLY A 374 6.50 -33.17 18.08
C GLY A 374 7.19 -31.81 17.98
N GLY A 375 6.68 -30.84 18.75
CA GLY A 375 7.09 -29.45 18.66
C GLY A 375 6.34 -28.69 17.57
N GLY A 376 7.05 -27.82 16.84
CA GLY A 376 6.44 -26.95 15.84
C GLY A 376 7.24 -25.67 15.60
N VAL A 377 6.63 -24.75 14.85
CA VAL A 377 7.14 -23.39 14.59
C VAL A 377 6.36 -22.40 15.44
N THR A 378 7.04 -21.65 16.31
CA THR A 378 6.46 -20.60 17.15
C THR A 378 6.83 -19.23 16.59
N ILE A 379 5.83 -18.45 16.22
CA ILE A 379 5.99 -17.06 15.79
C ILE A 379 5.71 -16.15 16.98
N THR A 380 6.64 -15.26 17.29
CA THR A 380 6.51 -14.26 18.36
C THR A 380 6.19 -12.87 17.82
N ASP A 381 6.59 -12.56 16.60
CA ASP A 381 6.31 -11.30 15.91
C ASP A 381 6.20 -11.56 14.40
N MET A 382 5.14 -11.05 13.76
CA MET A 382 4.95 -11.12 12.30
C MET A 382 5.47 -9.87 11.57
N GLY A 383 5.92 -8.85 12.32
CA GLY A 383 6.45 -7.60 11.82
C GLY A 383 5.45 -6.74 11.04
N GLN A 384 5.78 -5.46 10.91
CA GLN A 384 5.22 -4.61 9.84
C GLN A 384 5.89 -4.92 8.50
N LYS A 385 5.29 -4.45 7.39
CA LYS A 385 5.92 -4.51 6.06
C LYS A 385 7.29 -3.81 6.07
N GLY A 386 8.33 -4.47 5.57
CA GLY A 386 9.72 -4.02 5.62
C GLY A 386 10.45 -4.31 6.94
N GLY A 387 9.70 -4.70 7.99
CA GLY A 387 10.23 -5.16 9.28
C GLY A 387 10.71 -6.61 9.24
N PHE A 388 10.74 -7.26 10.40
CA PHE A 388 11.20 -8.64 10.56
C PHE A 388 10.14 -9.53 11.20
N ILE A 389 10.00 -10.76 10.70
CA ILE A 389 9.32 -11.87 11.38
C ILE A 389 10.30 -12.47 12.38
N LYS A 390 9.86 -12.74 13.61
CA LYS A 390 10.64 -13.36 14.67
C LYS A 390 9.98 -14.65 15.13
N GLY A 391 10.79 -15.70 15.29
CA GLY A 391 10.26 -16.98 15.71
C GLY A 391 11.33 -18.00 16.12
N THR A 392 10.83 -19.14 16.59
CA THR A 392 11.61 -20.33 16.93
C THR A 392 10.97 -21.55 16.32
N PHE A 393 11.74 -22.62 16.17
CA PHE A 393 11.19 -23.93 15.84
C PHE A 393 11.89 -25.02 16.65
N ARG A 394 11.15 -26.08 16.97
CA ARG A 394 11.69 -27.26 17.64
C ARG A 394 11.10 -28.51 17.00
N ILE A 395 11.98 -29.37 16.51
CA ILE A 395 11.65 -30.68 15.95
C ILE A 395 12.08 -31.74 16.96
N ASP A 396 11.11 -32.48 17.51
CA ASP A 396 11.39 -33.46 18.57
C ASP A 396 10.37 -34.62 18.55
N PRO A 397 10.74 -35.85 18.12
CA PRO A 397 12.03 -36.23 17.55
C PRO A 397 12.15 -35.81 16.08
N ALA A 398 13.31 -35.29 15.69
CA ALA A 398 13.72 -35.09 14.30
C ALA A 398 14.31 -36.37 13.72
N GLY A 399 13.71 -36.90 12.65
CA GLY A 399 14.22 -38.08 11.94
C GLY A 399 15.41 -37.74 11.06
N TYR A 400 16.41 -38.61 11.01
CA TYR A 400 17.59 -38.48 10.16
C TYR A 400 18.20 -39.84 9.79
N GLY A 401 19.16 -39.81 8.86
CA GLY A 401 19.83 -41.00 8.32
C GLY A 401 18.91 -41.87 7.45
N ASP A 402 19.37 -43.07 7.12
CA ASP A 402 18.63 -44.01 6.27
C ASP A 402 17.22 -44.28 6.83
N ASP A 403 16.22 -44.13 5.97
CA ASP A 403 14.78 -44.24 6.26
C ASP A 403 14.26 -43.34 7.42
N LEU A 404 14.98 -42.30 7.84
CA LEU A 404 14.58 -41.41 8.97
C LEU A 404 14.31 -42.17 10.28
N LYS A 405 14.96 -43.32 10.48
CA LYS A 405 14.79 -44.20 11.67
C LYS A 405 15.64 -43.75 12.86
N GLN A 406 16.72 -43.01 12.63
CA GLN A 406 17.49 -42.40 13.72
C GLN A 406 16.81 -41.09 14.14
N THR A 407 16.86 -40.74 15.42
CA THR A 407 16.17 -39.57 15.95
C THR A 407 17.05 -38.74 16.87
N THR A 408 16.87 -37.42 16.81
CA THR A 408 17.51 -36.43 17.68
C THR A 408 16.54 -35.27 17.94
N THR A 409 16.96 -34.21 18.64
CA THR A 409 16.21 -32.95 18.70
C THR A 409 16.89 -31.90 17.82
N VAL A 410 16.12 -31.14 17.05
CA VAL A 410 16.61 -29.94 16.34
C VAL A 410 15.89 -28.72 16.90
N GLU A 411 16.64 -27.68 17.22
CA GLU A 411 16.12 -26.42 17.72
C GLU A 411 16.66 -25.27 16.88
N GLY A 412 15.78 -24.33 16.52
CA GLY A 412 16.12 -23.17 15.72
C GLY A 412 15.43 -21.90 16.19
N LYS A 413 16.00 -20.77 15.82
CA LYS A 413 15.47 -19.42 16.04
C LYS A 413 15.86 -18.52 14.88
N PHE A 414 15.01 -17.57 14.54
CA PHE A 414 15.19 -16.74 13.36
C PHE A 414 14.63 -15.33 13.54
N GLU A 415 15.25 -14.39 12.84
CA GLU A 415 14.76 -13.03 12.65
C GLU A 415 14.98 -12.69 11.18
N VAL A 416 13.89 -12.61 10.39
CA VAL A 416 13.95 -12.62 8.92
C VAL A 416 13.05 -11.55 8.32
N ARG A 417 13.53 -10.81 7.32
CA ARG A 417 12.83 -9.67 6.74
C ARG A 417 11.50 -10.07 6.10
N ARG A 418 10.47 -9.26 6.34
CA ARG A 418 9.14 -9.37 5.73
C ARG A 418 8.96 -8.32 4.63
N TYR A 419 8.62 -8.75 3.41
CA TYR A 419 8.48 -7.85 2.26
C TYR A 419 7.03 -7.43 1.91
N TRP A 420 5.99 -8.08 2.45
CA TRP A 420 4.58 -7.84 2.11
C TRP A 420 3.78 -7.09 3.18
#